data_AF-A0A7X0W5M2-F1
#
_entry.id   AF-A0A7X0W5M2-F1
#
_cell.length_a   1.000
_cell.length_b   1.000
_cell.length_c   1.000
_cell.angle_alpha   90.00
_cell.angle_beta   90.00
_cell.angle_gamma   90.00
#
_symmetry.space_group_name_H-M   'P 1'
#
loop_
_entity.id
_entity.type
_entity.pdbx_description
1 polymer ?
#
loop_
_entity_poly.entity_id
_entity_poly.type
_entity_poly.pdbx_seq_one_letter_code
_entity_poly.pdbx_strand_id
1 'polypeptide(L)'
;MEIKQISAEETQDIRHRVLRPEQPESNAIYPNDDLEGTFHLGAFENDVLLGVASFYPEKSAVIMNHAQYRIRGVATERRMRLKGLGTALLAEGEAKIWARGAEIIWCNARIVAVGFYEKHGYRKVGKSFVIPSIGEHYLMTKSNPNKTVDQDC
;
A
#
# COMPACT_ATOMS: atom_id res chain seq x y z
N MET A 1 15.51 -1.53 13.12
CA MET A 1 14.44 -1.67 12.11
C MET A 1 15.00 -1.24 10.77
N GLU A 2 14.89 -2.10 9.76
CA GLU A 2 15.44 -1.89 8.42
C GLU A 2 14.35 -2.15 7.38
N ILE A 3 14.29 -1.33 6.34
CA ILE A 3 13.37 -1.55 5.21
C ILE A 3 14.18 -2.00 4.00
N LYS A 4 13.83 -3.17 3.45
CA LYS A 4 14.47 -3.75 2.27
C LYS A 4 13.47 -3.98 1.17
N GLN A 5 13.95 -3.96 -0.07
CA GLN A 5 13.18 -4.53 -1.17
C GLN A 5 13.20 -6.06 -1.05
N ILE A 6 12.03 -6.67 -1.24
CA ILE A 6 11.83 -8.12 -1.16
C ILE A 6 11.12 -8.60 -2.43
N SER A 7 11.13 -9.90 -2.65
CA SER A 7 10.34 -10.56 -3.70
C SER A 7 8.85 -10.55 -3.37
N ALA A 8 8.02 -10.84 -4.39
CA ALA A 8 6.59 -11.05 -4.20
C ALA A 8 6.31 -12.23 -3.26
N GLU A 9 7.07 -13.32 -3.41
CA GLU A 9 6.94 -14.55 -2.63
C GLU A 9 7.12 -14.31 -1.13
N GLU A 10 8.13 -13.54 -0.75
CA GLU A 10 8.38 -13.16 0.65
C GLU A 10 7.22 -12.39 1.30
N THR A 11 6.30 -11.80 0.50
CA THR A 11 5.13 -11.11 1.05
C THR A 11 3.98 -12.04 1.45
N GLN A 12 3.91 -13.24 0.86
CA GLN A 12 2.69 -14.04 0.80
C GLN A 12 2.27 -14.55 2.18
N ASP A 13 3.22 -15.04 2.97
CA ASP A 13 3.00 -15.54 4.32
C ASP A 13 2.39 -14.47 5.25
N ILE A 14 3.01 -13.29 5.34
CA ILE A 14 2.48 -12.19 6.18
C ILE A 14 1.15 -11.67 5.64
N ARG A 15 0.98 -11.54 4.31
CA ARG A 15 -0.30 -11.16 3.71
C ARG A 15 -1.41 -12.14 4.10
N HIS A 16 -1.14 -13.45 4.03
CA HIS A 16 -2.09 -14.48 4.42
C HIS A 16 -2.46 -14.35 5.90
N ARG A 17 -1.48 -14.48 6.80
CA ARG A 17 -1.71 -14.46 8.25
C ARG A 17 -2.41 -13.18 8.75
N VAL A 18 -2.07 -12.03 8.17
CA VAL A 18 -2.57 -10.73 8.65
C VAL A 18 -3.84 -10.29 7.94
N LEU A 19 -3.92 -10.47 6.61
CA LEU A 19 -4.99 -9.89 5.80
C LEU A 19 -6.07 -10.88 5.39
N ARG A 20 -5.75 -12.18 5.34
CA ARG A 20 -6.58 -13.27 4.79
C ARG A 20 -6.50 -14.58 5.61
N PRO A 21 -6.49 -14.55 6.97
CA PRO A 21 -6.21 -15.75 7.77
C PRO A 21 -7.23 -16.89 7.56
N GLU A 22 -8.47 -16.56 7.22
CA GLU A 22 -9.57 -17.51 7.00
C GLU A 22 -9.76 -17.91 5.52
N GLN A 23 -8.80 -17.58 4.65
CA GLN A 23 -8.87 -17.88 3.22
C GLN A 23 -7.70 -18.77 2.78
N PRO A 24 -7.77 -19.43 1.61
CA PRO A 24 -6.63 -20.16 1.07
C PRO A 24 -5.40 -19.27 0.89
N GLU A 25 -4.19 -19.84 1.05
CA GLU A 25 -2.91 -19.13 0.84
C GLU A 25 -2.79 -18.53 -0.56
N SER A 26 -3.38 -19.17 -1.57
CA SER A 26 -3.44 -18.64 -2.94
C SER A 26 -4.10 -17.25 -3.03
N ASN A 27 -4.96 -16.87 -2.09
CA ASN A 27 -5.54 -15.53 -2.03
C ASN A 27 -4.56 -14.45 -1.52
N ALA A 28 -3.35 -14.82 -1.08
CA ALA A 28 -2.27 -13.90 -0.76
C ALA A 28 -1.32 -13.63 -1.95
N ILE A 29 -1.45 -14.40 -3.04
CA ILE A 29 -0.76 -14.20 -4.31
C ILE A 29 -1.58 -13.20 -5.12
N TYR A 30 -1.05 -12.01 -5.40
CA TYR A 30 -1.79 -10.97 -6.10
C TYR A 30 -1.42 -10.94 -7.58
N PRO A 31 -2.40 -10.82 -8.50
CA PRO A 31 -2.13 -10.80 -9.95
C PRO A 31 -1.16 -9.71 -10.42
N ASN A 32 -1.04 -8.62 -9.66
CA ASN A 32 -0.19 -7.48 -9.98
C ASN A 32 1.26 -7.62 -9.47
N ASP A 33 1.59 -8.69 -8.74
CA ASP A 33 2.89 -8.83 -8.09
C ASP A 33 4.04 -8.90 -9.10
N ASP A 34 3.82 -9.47 -10.28
CA ASP A 34 4.86 -9.62 -11.32
C ASP A 34 4.77 -8.58 -12.45
N LEU A 35 3.92 -7.55 -12.30
CA LEU A 35 3.82 -6.50 -13.32
C LEU A 35 5.10 -5.66 -13.36
N GLU A 36 5.46 -5.23 -14.57
CA GLU A 36 6.59 -4.32 -14.76
C GLU A 36 6.41 -3.05 -13.92
N GLY A 37 7.46 -2.67 -13.20
CA GLY A 37 7.44 -1.52 -12.29
C GLY A 37 6.83 -1.81 -10.92
N THR A 38 6.25 -2.99 -10.67
CA THR A 38 5.86 -3.41 -9.33
C THR A 38 7.10 -3.57 -8.44
N PHE A 39 6.95 -3.23 -7.16
CA PHE A 39 7.95 -3.56 -6.14
C PHE A 39 7.31 -3.83 -4.79
N HIS A 40 8.02 -4.58 -3.96
CA HIS A 40 7.61 -4.96 -2.62
C HIS A 40 8.67 -4.51 -1.61
N LEU A 41 8.21 -4.10 -0.44
CA LEU A 41 9.08 -3.73 0.67
C LEU A 41 8.77 -4.63 1.87
N GLY A 42 9.82 -5.04 2.55
CA GLY A 42 9.80 -5.76 3.81
C GLY A 42 10.39 -4.93 4.94
N ALA A 43 9.77 -4.98 6.11
CA ALA A 43 10.27 -4.38 7.33
C ALA A 43 10.88 -5.44 8.24
N PHE A 44 12.16 -5.29 8.56
CA PHE A 44 12.96 -6.26 9.29
C PHE A 44 13.39 -5.74 10.67
N GLU A 45 13.41 -6.65 11.65
CA GLU A 45 14.05 -6.46 12.96
C GLU A 45 14.82 -7.73 13.30
N ASN A 46 16.13 -7.63 13.55
CA ASN A 46 17.03 -8.76 13.78
C ASN A 46 16.88 -9.86 12.71
N ASP A 47 16.88 -9.45 11.43
CA ASP A 47 16.68 -10.30 10.26
C ASP A 47 15.33 -11.04 10.16
N VAL A 48 14.39 -10.73 11.06
CA VAL A 48 13.02 -11.25 10.99
C VAL A 48 12.14 -10.30 10.19
N LEU A 49 11.48 -10.81 9.14
CA LEU A 49 10.48 -10.07 8.37
C LEU A 49 9.18 -9.93 9.20
N LEU A 50 8.77 -8.70 9.48
CA LEU A 50 7.65 -8.38 10.39
C LEU A 50 6.55 -7.54 9.75
N GLY A 51 6.77 -7.05 8.54
CA GLY A 51 5.77 -6.31 7.81
C GLY A 51 6.11 -6.20 6.34
N VAL A 52 5.09 -6.06 5.51
CA VAL A 52 5.20 -6.03 4.06
C VAL A 52 4.29 -4.96 3.48
N ALA A 53 4.69 -4.39 2.35
CA ALA A 53 3.89 -3.49 1.54
C ALA A 53 4.21 -3.70 0.06
N SER A 54 3.25 -3.43 -0.82
CA SER A 54 3.41 -3.64 -2.26
C SER A 54 2.83 -2.49 -3.04
N PHE A 55 3.52 -2.15 -4.14
CA PHE A 55 3.31 -0.92 -4.86
C PHE A 55 3.27 -1.20 -6.35
N TYR A 56 2.15 -0.87 -6.99
CA TYR A 56 1.87 -1.21 -8.38
C TYR A 56 1.72 0.06 -9.23
N PRO A 57 2.32 0.14 -10.43
CA PRO A 57 1.98 1.19 -11.40
C PRO A 57 0.60 0.90 -11.99
N GLU A 58 -0.45 1.25 -11.25
CA GLU A 58 -1.84 0.94 -11.58
C GLU A 58 -2.66 2.24 -11.59
N LYS A 59 -3.38 2.49 -12.69
CA LYS A 59 -4.32 3.61 -12.78
C LYS A 59 -5.63 3.26 -12.07
N SER A 60 -6.12 4.18 -11.24
CA SER A 60 -7.49 4.12 -10.73
C SER A 60 -8.48 4.48 -11.83
N ALA A 61 -9.62 3.78 -11.88
CA ALA A 61 -10.72 4.11 -12.80
C ALA A 61 -11.40 5.46 -12.49
N VAL A 62 -11.13 6.06 -11.33
CA VAL A 62 -11.80 7.29 -10.84
C VAL A 62 -10.87 8.51 -10.87
N ILE A 63 -9.55 8.29 -10.89
CA ILE A 63 -8.56 9.38 -10.78
C ILE A 63 -8.00 9.67 -12.17
N MET A 64 -8.09 10.93 -12.61
CA MET A 64 -7.75 11.33 -13.98
C MET A 64 -6.25 11.50 -14.26
N ASN A 65 -5.38 11.56 -13.25
CA ASN A 65 -3.93 11.73 -13.45
C ASN A 65 -3.28 10.56 -14.20
N HIS A 66 -2.25 10.83 -15.00
CA HIS A 66 -1.64 9.81 -15.84
C HIS A 66 -0.65 8.91 -15.08
N ALA A 67 0.12 9.47 -14.14
CA ALA A 67 1.17 8.76 -13.43
C ALA A 67 0.72 8.41 -12.00
N GLN A 68 0.25 7.17 -11.81
CA GLN A 68 -0.32 6.70 -10.55
C GLN A 68 0.37 5.44 -10.05
N TYR A 69 0.44 5.31 -8.72
CA TYR A 69 0.76 4.05 -8.07
C TYR A 69 -0.32 3.66 -7.07
N ARG A 70 -0.59 2.35 -6.99
CA ARG A 70 -1.48 1.78 -6.00
C ARG A 70 -0.70 1.11 -4.89
N ILE A 71 -1.06 1.39 -3.65
CA ILE A 71 -0.60 0.65 -2.48
C ILE A 71 -1.53 -0.52 -2.20
N ARG A 72 -0.94 -1.71 -2.02
CA ARG A 72 -1.64 -2.96 -1.72
C ARG A 72 -0.84 -3.77 -0.71
N GLY A 73 -1.55 -4.67 -0.01
CA GLY A 73 -0.90 -5.67 0.85
C GLY A 73 -0.15 -5.11 2.06
N VAL A 74 -0.44 -3.89 2.53
CA VAL A 74 0.20 -3.33 3.73
C VAL A 74 -0.23 -4.14 4.95
N ALA A 75 0.71 -4.91 5.49
CA ALA A 75 0.49 -5.81 6.60
C ALA A 75 1.67 -5.74 7.57
N THR A 76 1.37 -5.73 8.86
CA THR A 76 2.38 -5.83 9.92
C THR A 76 1.91 -6.88 10.92
N GLU A 77 2.87 -7.65 11.42
CA GLU A 77 2.63 -8.67 12.44
C GLU A 77 1.90 -8.06 13.64
N ARG A 78 0.85 -8.74 14.12
CA ARG A 78 -0.09 -8.16 15.10
C ARG A 78 0.61 -7.69 16.37
N ARG A 79 1.61 -8.45 16.83
CA ARG A 79 2.42 -8.17 18.03
C ARG A 79 3.37 -6.97 17.85
N MET A 80 3.55 -6.51 16.62
CA MET A 80 4.45 -5.43 16.24
C MET A 80 3.73 -4.19 15.71
N ARG A 81 2.38 -4.18 15.77
CA ARG A 81 1.59 -2.98 15.47
C ARG A 81 1.96 -1.85 16.44
N LEU A 82 1.81 -0.61 15.97
CA LEU A 82 2.16 0.62 16.70
C LEU A 82 3.66 0.82 16.98
N LYS A 83 4.55 -0.02 16.43
CA LYS A 83 6.02 0.18 16.48
C LYS A 83 6.58 0.95 15.27
N GLY A 84 5.72 1.59 14.48
CA GLY A 84 6.15 2.38 13.32
C GLY A 84 6.48 1.59 12.03
N LEU A 85 6.40 0.25 12.03
CA LEU A 85 6.69 -0.59 10.85
C LEU A 85 5.89 -0.18 9.61
N GLY A 86 4.57 0.00 9.76
CA GLY A 86 3.69 0.41 8.65
C GLY A 86 4.03 1.82 8.14
N THR A 87 4.39 2.73 9.05
CA THR A 87 4.83 4.09 8.71
C THR A 87 6.14 4.06 7.92
N ALA A 88 7.12 3.25 8.34
CA ALA A 88 8.39 3.12 7.65
C ALA A 88 8.24 2.50 6.25
N LEU A 89 7.44 1.44 6.12
CA LEU A 89 7.09 0.83 4.82
C LEU A 89 6.43 1.83 3.89
N LEU A 90 5.46 2.60 4.42
CA LEU A 90 4.73 3.59 3.64
C LEU A 90 5.67 4.73 3.18
N ALA A 91 6.49 5.27 4.08
CA ALA A 91 7.41 6.36 3.78
C ALA A 91 8.46 5.96 2.73
N GLU A 92 9.07 4.80 2.87
CA GLU A 92 10.05 4.28 1.90
C GLU A 92 9.41 4.02 0.53
N GLY A 93 8.20 3.43 0.52
CA GLY A 93 7.45 3.19 -0.71
C GLY A 93 7.06 4.48 -1.42
N GLU A 94 6.56 5.46 -0.67
CA GLU A 94 6.24 6.79 -1.18
C GLU A 94 7.47 7.46 -1.80
N ALA A 95 8.61 7.46 -1.10
CA ALA A 95 9.85 8.05 -1.61
C ALA A 95 10.26 7.42 -2.96
N LYS A 96 10.22 6.09 -3.07
CA LYS A 96 10.52 5.38 -4.33
C LYS A 96 9.53 5.71 -5.43
N ILE A 97 8.24 5.80 -5.11
CA ILE A 97 7.20 6.14 -6.09
C ILE A 97 7.37 7.57 -6.62
N TRP A 98 7.64 8.53 -5.73
CA TRP A 98 7.86 9.92 -6.12
C TRP A 98 9.12 10.09 -6.96
N ALA A 99 10.20 9.38 -6.62
CA ALA A 99 11.42 9.35 -7.44
C ALA A 99 11.17 8.79 -8.85
N ARG A 100 10.15 7.94 -9.03
CA ARG A 100 9.70 7.43 -10.33
C ARG A 100 8.75 8.36 -11.07
N GLY A 101 8.53 9.58 -10.57
CA GLY A 101 7.74 10.62 -11.24
C GLY A 101 6.22 10.46 -11.12
N ALA A 102 5.72 9.61 -10.24
CA ALA A 102 4.28 9.50 -9.99
C ALA A 102 3.72 10.81 -9.45
N GLU A 103 2.46 11.10 -9.79
CA GLU A 103 1.75 12.30 -9.35
C GLU A 103 0.79 12.01 -8.21
N ILE A 104 0.26 10.79 -8.19
CA ILE A 104 -0.70 10.35 -7.19
C ILE A 104 -0.37 8.94 -6.74
N ILE A 105 -0.48 8.72 -5.42
CA ILE A 105 -0.59 7.39 -4.83
C ILE A 105 -2.01 7.20 -4.36
N TRP A 106 -2.55 6.00 -4.57
CA TRP A 106 -3.89 5.64 -4.10
C TRP A 106 -3.95 4.26 -3.46
N CYS A 107 -4.98 4.01 -2.67
CA CYS A 107 -5.26 2.70 -2.10
C CYS A 107 -6.76 2.51 -1.86
N ASN A 108 -7.17 1.25 -1.78
CA ASN A 108 -8.46 0.90 -1.18
C ASN A 108 -8.18 0.57 0.28
N ALA A 109 -8.39 1.53 1.16
CA ALA A 109 -8.14 1.38 2.59
C ALA A 109 -9.33 0.72 3.28
N ARG A 110 -9.09 -0.36 4.04
CA ARG A 110 -10.08 -0.87 5.00
C ARG A 110 -10.46 0.23 5.98
N ILE A 111 -11.70 0.25 6.48
CA ILE A 111 -12.16 1.23 7.49
C ILE A 111 -11.15 1.37 8.64
N VAL A 112 -10.69 0.24 9.18
CA VAL A 112 -9.74 0.20 10.32
C VAL A 112 -8.38 0.83 10.01
N ALA A 113 -8.02 0.97 8.72
CA ALA A 113 -6.77 1.56 8.27
C ALA A 113 -6.93 3.02 7.80
N VAL A 114 -8.15 3.55 7.69
CA VAL A 114 -8.41 4.92 7.24
C VAL A 114 -7.63 5.94 8.07
N GLY A 115 -7.74 5.87 9.40
CA GLY A 115 -7.03 6.80 10.28
C GLY A 115 -5.50 6.69 10.20
N PHE A 116 -4.98 5.53 9.80
CA PHE A 116 -3.55 5.38 9.50
C PHE A 116 -3.19 6.19 8.24
N TYR A 117 -3.92 6.04 7.15
CA TYR A 117 -3.65 6.76 5.91
C TYR A 117 -3.90 8.27 6.05
N GLU A 118 -4.95 8.71 6.76
CA GLU A 118 -5.22 10.14 7.03
C GLU A 118 -4.05 10.81 7.75
N LYS A 119 -3.46 10.15 8.76
CA LYS A 119 -2.26 10.63 9.46
C LYS A 119 -1.03 10.79 8.57
N HIS A 120 -0.98 10.09 7.44
CA HIS A 120 0.13 10.16 6.47
C HIS A 120 -0.22 11.02 5.25
N GLY A 121 -1.29 11.83 5.33
CA GLY A 121 -1.65 12.82 4.31
C GLY A 121 -2.54 12.31 3.19
N TYR A 122 -3.13 11.12 3.33
CA TYR A 122 -4.13 10.63 2.37
C TYR A 122 -5.51 11.21 2.66
N ARG A 123 -6.30 11.41 1.62
CA ARG A 123 -7.70 11.87 1.71
C ARG A 123 -8.65 10.86 1.07
N LYS A 124 -9.84 10.71 1.64
CA LYS A 124 -10.92 9.89 1.07
C LYS A 124 -11.41 10.49 -0.24
N VAL A 125 -11.75 9.64 -1.19
CA VAL A 125 -12.41 10.01 -2.45
C VAL A 125 -13.74 9.27 -2.53
N GLY A 126 -14.83 10.03 -2.55
CA GLY A 126 -16.19 9.48 -2.63
C GLY A 126 -16.68 8.80 -1.35
N LYS A 127 -17.67 7.93 -1.50
CA LYS A 127 -18.27 7.13 -0.41
C LYS A 127 -17.51 5.82 -0.21
N SER A 128 -17.73 5.17 0.93
CA SER A 128 -17.25 3.80 1.13
C SER A 128 -17.92 2.82 0.17
N PHE A 129 -17.26 1.69 -0.04
CA PHE A 129 -17.77 0.58 -0.83
C PHE A 129 -17.31 -0.75 -0.24
N VAL A 130 -18.07 -1.81 -0.51
CA VAL A 130 -17.76 -3.16 -0.04
C VAL A 130 -17.02 -3.91 -1.14
N ILE A 131 -15.85 -4.48 -0.79
CA ILE A 131 -15.18 -5.44 -1.64
C ILE A 131 -15.53 -6.84 -1.12
N PRO A 132 -16.04 -7.76 -1.98
CA PRO A 132 -16.41 -9.11 -1.58
C PRO A 132 -15.31 -9.82 -0.79
N SER A 133 -15.70 -10.54 0.26
CA SER A 133 -14.82 -11.35 1.12
C SER A 133 -13.80 -10.59 1.97
N ILE A 134 -13.71 -9.25 1.85
CA ILE A 134 -12.70 -8.46 2.58
C ILE A 134 -13.28 -7.22 3.28
N GLY A 135 -14.55 -6.89 3.03
CA GLY A 135 -15.33 -5.91 3.79
C GLY A 135 -15.33 -4.50 3.20
N GLU A 136 -15.70 -3.53 4.04
CA GLU A 136 -15.88 -2.13 3.64
C GLU A 136 -14.54 -1.37 3.56
N HIS A 137 -14.42 -0.56 2.51
CA HIS A 137 -13.22 0.19 2.16
C HIS A 137 -13.57 1.62 1.73
N TYR A 138 -12.58 2.50 1.80
CA TYR A 138 -12.56 3.80 1.15
C TYR A 138 -11.46 3.84 0.09
N LEU A 139 -11.75 4.47 -1.05
CA LEU A 139 -10.68 4.93 -1.95
C LEU A 139 -9.99 6.11 -1.26
N MET A 140 -8.67 6.06 -1.16
CA MET A 140 -7.86 7.12 -0.56
C MET A 140 -6.70 7.50 -1.46
N THR A 141 -6.36 8.79 -1.50
CA THR A 141 -5.31 9.32 -2.39
C THR A 141 -4.39 10.29 -1.67
N LYS A 142 -3.14 10.37 -2.15
CA LYS A 142 -2.14 11.36 -1.76
C LYS A 142 -1.47 11.89 -3.01
N SER A 143 -1.43 13.21 -3.16
CA SER A 143 -0.74 13.89 -4.27
C SER A 143 0.76 14.00 -3.96
N ASN A 144 1.59 13.94 -5.00
CA ASN A 144 3.03 14.13 -4.87
C ASN A 144 3.31 15.55 -4.37
N PRO A 145 3.97 15.72 -3.20
CA PRO A 145 4.26 17.05 -2.66
C PRO A 145 5.32 17.81 -3.46
N ASN A 146 6.12 17.12 -4.29
CA ASN A 146 7.19 17.69 -5.09
C ASN A 146 6.74 18.13 -6.49
N LYS A 147 5.48 17.85 -6.86
CA LYS A 147 4.88 18.40 -8.07
C LYS A 147 3.98 19.55 -7.63
N THR A 148 4.28 20.75 -8.09
CA THR A 148 3.31 21.85 -8.07
C THR A 148 2.08 21.35 -8.81
N VAL A 149 0.93 21.34 -8.14
CA VAL A 149 -0.33 21.25 -8.87
C VAL A 149 -0.38 22.55 -9.65
N ASP A 150 -0.10 22.51 -10.94
CA ASP A 150 -0.57 23.56 -11.84
C ASP A 150 -2.11 23.52 -11.70
N GLN A 151 -2.62 24.37 -10.82
CA GLN A 151 -4.03 24.73 -10.80
C GLN A 151 -4.25 25.66 -12.00
N ASP A 152 -4.30 25.08 -13.19
CA ASP A 152 -4.74 25.72 -14.44
C ASP A 152 -5.64 24.67 -15.13
N CYS A 153 -6.94 24.85 -15.42
CA CYS A 153 -7.81 26.02 -15.53
C CYS A 153 -9.22 25.71 -14.99
#